data_AF-A0A7X5QFX8-F1
#
_entry.id   AF-A0A7X5QFX8-F1
#
_cell.length_a   1.000
_cell.length_b   1.000
_cell.length_c   1.000
_cell.angle_alpha   90.00
_cell.angle_beta   90.00
_cell.angle_gamma   90.00
#
_symmetry.space_group_name_H-M   'P 1'
#
loop_
_entity.id
_entity.type
_entity.pdbx_description
1 polymer ?
#
loop_
_entity_poly.entity_id
_entity_poly.type
_entity_poly.pdbx_seq_one_letter_code
_entity_poly.pdbx_strand_id
1 'polypeptide(L)' 'MDRELLNLRQKLTSAQWSQIAKMSGTTTAYLNQIAHGFRRPSVSLSQRIEDATVAICPDIAVRKESLAFAPMRRVAK' A
#
# COMPACT_ATOMS: atom_id res chain seq x y z
N MET A 1 14.41 -5.21 -5.19
CA MET A 1 13.04 -5.69 -4.93
C MET A 1 12.28 -4.52 -4.34
N ASP A 2 11.57 -3.80 -5.19
CA ASP A 2 10.91 -2.56 -4.80
C ASP A 2 9.71 -2.84 -3.90
N ARG A 3 9.81 -2.38 -2.65
CA ARG A 3 8.69 -2.32 -1.70
C ARG A 3 8.23 -0.88 -1.58
N GLU A 4 7.74 -0.32 -2.70
CA GLU A 4 7.33 1.08 -2.76
C GLU A 4 6.31 1.43 -1.67
N LEU A 5 5.34 0.54 -1.41
CA LEU A 5 4.36 0.75 -0.34
C LEU A 5 4.98 0.74 1.08
N LEU A 6 6.03 -0.06 1.31
CA LEU A 6 6.73 -0.07 2.59
C LEU A 6 7.61 1.17 2.76
N ASN A 7 8.23 1.65 1.68
CA ASN A 7 8.96 2.91 1.68
C ASN A 7 8.01 4.08 1.94
N LEU A 8 6.83 4.06 1.32
CA LEU A 8 5.78 5.04 1.56
C LEU A 8 5.33 5.02 3.03
N ARG A 9 5.08 3.83 3.60
CA ARG A 9 4.72 3.67 5.02
C ARG A 9 5.73 4.33 5.97
N GLN A 10 7.03 4.26 5.65
CA GLN A 10 8.10 4.82 6.48
C GLN A 10 8.20 6.35 6.37
N LYS A 11 7.83 6.91 5.21
CA LYS A 11 7.83 8.37 4.97
C LYS A 11 6.60 9.08 5.54
N LEU A 12 5.49 8.35 5.71
CA LEU A 12 4.21 8.91 6.15
C LEU A 12 4.03 8.88 7.66
N THR A 13 3.31 9.88 8.16
CA THR A 13 2.82 9.87 9.54
C THR A 13 1.73 8.82 9.75
N SER A 14 1.54 8.36 10.98
CA SER A 14 0.47 7.42 11.33
C SER A 14 -0.93 7.95 10.96
N ALA A 15 -1.13 9.27 11.02
CA ALA A 15 -2.39 9.91 10.63
C ALA A 15 -2.65 9.81 9.12
N GLN A 16 -1.64 10.14 8.29
CA GLN A 16 -1.74 10.00 6.84
C GLN A 16 -1.96 8.54 6.42
N TRP A 17 -1.27 7.60 7.08
CA TRP A 17 -1.45 6.17 6.80
C TRP A 17 -2.86 5.68 7.13
N SER A 18 -3.42 6.16 8.25
CA SER A 18 -4.82 5.89 8.62
C SER A 18 -5.81 6.47 7.61
N GLN A 19 -5.53 7.68 7.12
CA GLN A 19 -6.34 8.33 6.11
C GLN A 19 -6.32 7.56 4.78
N ILE A 20 -5.15 7.08 4.34
CA ILE A 20 -5.01 6.24 3.13
C ILE A 20 -5.85 4.97 3.28
N ALA A 21 -5.74 4.28 4.41
CA ALA A 21 -6.52 3.07 4.66
C ALA A 21 -8.02 3.34 4.59
N LYS A 22 -8.49 4.41 5.24
CA LYS A 22 -9.89 4.85 5.23
C LYS A 22 -10.39 5.15 3.81
N MET A 23 -9.63 5.94 3.04
CA MET A 23 -9.98 6.29 1.65
C MET A 23 -9.97 5.07 0.73
N SER A 24 -9.06 4.14 0.96
CA SER A 24 -8.94 2.91 0.17
C SER A 24 -10.04 1.88 0.49
N GLY A 25 -10.86 2.13 1.53
CA GLY A 25 -11.87 1.18 2.01
C GLY A 25 -11.24 -0.04 2.70
N THR A 26 -10.12 0.14 3.38
CA THR A 26 -9.40 -0.93 4.09
C THR A 26 -8.99 -0.50 5.51
N THR A 27 -8.35 -1.39 6.25
CA THR A 27 -7.80 -1.09 7.58
C THR A 27 -6.30 -0.86 7.51
N THR A 28 -5.76 -0.07 8.45
CA THR A 28 -4.31 0.15 8.57
C THR A 28 -3.54 -1.17 8.76
N ALA A 29 -4.14 -2.13 9.46
CA ALA A 29 -3.58 -3.47 9.64
C ALA A 29 -3.47 -4.23 8.31
N TYR A 30 -4.54 -4.24 7.51
CA TYR A 30 -4.52 -4.91 6.20
C TYR A 30 -3.57 -4.22 5.23
N LEU A 31 -3.55 -2.89 5.22
CA LEU A 31 -2.61 -2.10 4.42
C LEU A 31 -1.15 -2.38 4.82
N ASN A 32 -0.86 -2.56 6.12
CA ASN A 32 0.47 -3.00 6.58
C ASN A 32 0.81 -4.41 6.10
N GLN A 33 -0.14 -5.35 6.14
CA GLN A 33 0.10 -6.70 5.60
C GLN A 33 0.47 -6.68 4.12
N ILE A 34 -0.15 -5.79 3.34
CA ILE A 34 0.20 -5.56 1.94
C ILE A 34 1.61 -4.96 1.84
N ALA A 35 1.91 -3.91 2.60
CA ALA A 35 3.23 -3.25 2.59
C ALA A 35 4.38 -4.21 2.91
N HIS A 36 4.16 -5.14 3.85
CA HIS A 36 5.13 -6.17 4.21
C HIS A 36 5.17 -7.37 3.26
N GLY A 37 4.28 -7.42 2.25
CA GLY A 37 4.20 -8.48 1.25
C GLY A 37 3.55 -9.78 1.76
N PHE A 38 2.79 -9.73 2.86
CA PHE A 38 2.03 -10.86 3.40
C PHE A 38 0.68 -11.07 2.71
N ARG A 39 0.17 -10.02 2.04
CA ARG A 39 -1.09 -10.03 1.29
C ARG A 39 -0.89 -9.33 -0.04
N ARG A 40 -1.54 -9.86 -1.08
CA ARG A 40 -1.65 -9.20 -2.37
C ARG A 40 -3.05 -8.56 -2.47
N PRO A 41 -3.16 -7.25 -2.67
CA PRO A 41 -4.44 -6.59 -2.90
C PRO A 41 -5.01 -6.99 -4.26
N SER A 42 -6.34 -6.94 -4.39
CA SER A 42 -7.01 -7.03 -5.69
C SER A 42 -6.69 -5.79 -6.53
N VAL A 43 -6.82 -5.89 -7.86
CA VAL A 43 -6.61 -4.76 -8.77
C VAL A 43 -7.48 -3.56 -8.37
N SER A 44 -8.74 -3.79 -8.01
CA SER A 44 -9.65 -2.74 -7.54
C SER A 44 -9.19 -2.08 -6.25
N LEU A 45 -8.65 -2.86 -5.29
CA LEU A 45 -8.10 -2.29 -4.06
C LEU A 45 -6.81 -1.53 -4.33
N SER A 46 -5.94 -2.05 -5.20
CA SER A 46 -4.72 -1.37 -5.62
C SER A 46 -5.00 -0.01 -6.26
N GLN A 47 -6.05 0.07 -7.10
CA GLN A 47 -6.51 1.34 -7.68
C GLN A 47 -6.92 2.33 -6.58
N ARG A 48 -7.74 1.89 -5.62
CA ARG A 48 -8.18 2.76 -4.51
C ARG A 48 -7.02 3.22 -3.64
N ILE A 49 -6.00 2.39 -3.44
CA ILE A 49 -4.77 2.77 -2.72
C ILE A 49 -4.00 3.80 -3.52
N GLU A 50 -3.82 3.62 -4.82
CA GLU A 50 -3.20 4.60 -5.72
C GLU A 50 -3.91 5.95 -5.61
N ASP A 51 -5.23 6.01 -5.82
CA ASP A 51 -6.05 7.22 -5.70
C ASP A 51 -5.90 7.89 -4.33
N ALA A 52 -5.95 7.11 -3.24
CA ALA A 52 -5.76 7.63 -1.89
C ALA A 52 -4.35 8.21 -1.66
N THR A 53 -3.32 7.56 -2.22
CA THR A 53 -1.93 8.01 -2.07
C THR A 53 -1.63 9.24 -2.93
N VAL A 54 -2.22 9.36 -4.11
CA VAL A 54 -2.17 10.57 -4.95
C VAL A 54 -2.85 11.74 -4.23
N ALA A 55 -3.98 11.52 -3.57
CA ALA A 55 -4.70 12.57 -2.85
C ALA A 55 -3.96 13.09 -1.61
N ILE A 56 -3.22 12.23 -0.89
CA ILE A 56 -2.57 12.57 0.38
C ILE A 56 -1.10 12.96 0.21
N CYS A 57 -0.42 12.33 -0.73
CA CYS A 57 1.03 12.43 -0.92
C CYS A 57 1.40 12.21 -2.41
N PRO A 58 1.04 13.15 -3.30
CA PRO A 58 1.22 12.99 -4.74
C PRO A 58 2.68 12.80 -5.18
N ASP A 59 3.64 13.35 -4.43
CA ASP A 59 5.08 13.27 -4.71
C ASP A 59 5.65 11.83 -4.61
N ILE A 60 5.05 11.02 -3.74
CA ILE A 60 5.51 9.65 -3.43
C ILE A 60 4.39 8.61 -3.60
N ALA A 61 3.42 8.92 -4.45
CA ALA A 61 2.28 8.04 -4.70
C ALA A 61 2.72 6.68 -5.26
N VAL A 62 2.02 5.62 -4.85
CA VAL A 62 2.31 4.26 -5.31
C VAL A 62 1.39 3.87 -6.44
N ARG A 63 1.95 3.19 -7.45
CA ARG A 63 1.15 2.69 -8.57
C ARG A 63 0.41 1.42 -8.20
N LYS A 64 -0.80 1.28 -8.71
CA LYS A 64 -1.62 0.07 -8.54
C LYS A 64 -0.93 -1.18 -9.07
N GLU A 65 -0.13 -1.05 -10.13
CA GLU A 65 0.61 -2.16 -10.75
C GLU A 65 1.66 -2.70 -9.79
N SER A 66 2.42 -1.81 -9.16
CA SER A 66 3.40 -2.17 -8.14
C SER A 66 2.77 -2.88 -6.94
N LEU A 67 1.49 -2.60 -6.64
CA LEU A 67 0.74 -3.26 -5.57
C LEU A 67 0.14 -4.61 -6.00
N ALA A 68 -0.57 -4.64 -7.13
CA ALA A 68 -1.26 -5.83 -7.63
C ALA A 68 -0.30 -6.91 -8.11
N PHE A 69 0.87 -6.51 -8.63
CA PHE A 69 1.87 -7.42 -9.18
C PHE A 69 3.11 -7.56 -8.27
N ALA A 70 3.11 -6.95 -7.08
CA ALA A 70 4.18 -7.10 -6.10
C ALA A 70 4.56 -8.58 -5.88
N PRO A 71 5.86 -8.92 -5.83
CA PRO A 71 6.28 -10.25 -5.44
C PRO A 71 5.87 -10.51 -3.99
N MET A 72 5.12 -11.59 -3.75
CA MET A 72 4.74 -11.96 -2.38
C MET A 72 5.97 -12.40 -1.60
N ARG A 73 5.99 -12.10 -0.30
CA ARG A 73 7.05 -12.59 0.60
C ARG A 73 6.97 -14.10 0.64
N ARG A 74 7.96 -14.79 0.04
CA ARG A 74 8.12 -16.24 0.24
C ARG A 74 8.43 -16.45 1.72
N VAL A 75 7.53 -17.11 2.43
CA VAL A 75 7.87 -17.70 3.72
C VAL A 75 8.77 -18.88 3.38
N ALA A 76 10.04 -18.81 3.77
CA ALA A 76 10.92 -19.97 3.68
C ALA A 76 10.28 -21.09 4.51
N LYS A 77 10.05 -22.24 3.87
CA LYS A 77 9.51 -23.43 4.51
C LYS A 77 10.63 -24.18 5.23
#